data_AF-A0A523C3A9-F1
#
_entry.id   AF-A0A523C3A9-F1
#
_cell.length_a   1.000
_cell.length_b   1.000
_cell.length_c   1.000
_cell.angle_alpha   90.00
_cell.angle_beta   90.00
_cell.angle_gamma   90.00
#
_symmetry.space_group_name_H-M   'P 1'
#
loop_
_entity.id
_entity.type
_entity.pdbx_description
1 polymer ?
#
loop_
_entity_poly.entity_id
_entity_poly.type
_entity_poly.pdbx_seq_one_letter_code
_entity_poly.pdbx_strand_id
1 'polypeptide(L)'
;MEVWAVVRYTLDAIGEICPVPLLLVHRKMAELLPGDELLVTTDFSRAVRNILDWAAREGHDILIVDEVEPGLWSVTLRKIR
;
A
#
# COMPACT_ATOMS: atom_id res chain seq x y z
N MET A 1 28.41 -4.72 6.29
CA MET A 1 27.08 -4.08 6.38
C MET A 1 26.57 -3.95 4.96
N GLU A 2 25.83 -4.93 4.47
CA GLU A 2 25.18 -4.84 3.17
C GLU A 2 24.01 -3.87 3.30
N VAL A 3 24.09 -2.76 2.56
CA VAL A 3 23.00 -1.81 2.44
C VAL A 3 22.06 -2.40 1.40
N TRP A 4 21.01 -3.09 1.85
CA TRP A 4 19.94 -3.53 0.96
C TRP A 4 19.26 -2.27 0.43
N ALA A 5 19.33 -2.04 -0.89
CA ALA A 5 18.63 -0.92 -1.49
C ALA A 5 17.12 -1.18 -1.38
N VAL A 6 16.42 -0.38 -0.58
CA VAL A 6 14.96 -0.42 -0.53
C VAL A 6 14.43 0.16 -1.83
N VAL A 7 13.77 -0.66 -2.65
CA VAL A 7 13.10 -0.20 -3.86
C VAL A 7 11.69 0.25 -3.48
N ARG A 8 11.32 1.46 -3.92
CA ARG A 8 10.01 2.05 -3.67
C ARG A 8 9.20 2.08 -4.94
N TYR A 9 7.97 1.59 -4.84
CA TYR A 9 6.98 1.61 -5.90
C TYR A 9 5.80 2.48 -5.50
N THR A 10 5.13 3.05 -6.50
CA THR A 10 3.93 3.85 -6.31
C THR A 10 2.76 3.21 -7.02
N LEU A 11 1.58 3.26 -6.42
CA LEU A 11 0.32 2.82 -6.98
C LEU A 11 -0.72 3.92 -6.79
N ASP A 12 -1.21 4.46 -7.90
CA ASP A 12 -2.33 5.38 -7.93
C ASP A 12 -3.64 4.60 -8.05
N ALA A 13 -4.52 4.78 -7.08
CA ALA A 13 -5.86 4.21 -7.02
C ALA A 13 -6.93 5.31 -6.76
N ILE A 14 -6.65 6.56 -7.17
CA ILE A 14 -7.62 7.66 -7.13
C ILE A 14 -8.74 7.42 -8.15
N GLY A 15 -9.98 7.66 -7.75
CA GLY A 15 -11.18 7.48 -8.60
C GLY A 15 -11.65 6.03 -8.69
N GLU A 16 -10.91 5.09 -8.09
CA GLU A 16 -11.25 3.68 -8.09
C GLU A 16 -12.25 3.35 -6.98
N ILE A 17 -13.34 2.67 -7.34
CA ILE A 17 -14.42 2.34 -6.41
C ILE A 17 -14.17 0.95 -5.79
N CYS A 18 -14.60 0.76 -4.54
CA CYS A 18 -14.54 -0.53 -3.87
C CYS A 18 -15.13 -1.68 -4.72
N PRO A 19 -14.44 -2.83 -4.85
CA PRO A 19 -13.20 -3.23 -4.16
C PRO A 19 -11.90 -2.97 -4.94
N VAL A 20 -11.94 -2.19 -6.03
CA VAL A 20 -10.82 -2.06 -6.98
C VAL A 20 -9.50 -1.61 -6.35
N PRO A 21 -9.45 -0.60 -5.46
CA PRO A 21 -8.18 -0.19 -4.83
C PRO A 21 -7.43 -1.34 -4.14
N LEU A 22 -8.15 -2.19 -3.41
CA LEU A 22 -7.54 -3.33 -2.72
C LEU A 22 -7.02 -4.39 -3.71
N LEU A 23 -7.76 -4.64 -4.80
CA LEU A 23 -7.33 -5.58 -5.84
C LEU A 23 -6.05 -5.12 -6.54
N LEU A 24 -5.93 -3.82 -6.80
CA LEU A 24 -4.70 -3.23 -7.36
C LEU A 24 -3.52 -3.39 -6.41
N VAL A 25 -3.73 -3.15 -5.11
CA VAL A 25 -2.71 -3.37 -4.07
C VAL A 25 -2.27 -4.83 -4.03
N HIS A 26 -3.19 -5.79 -4.03
CA HIS A 26 -2.85 -7.21 -4.04
C HIS A 26 -1.99 -7.59 -5.25
N ARG A 27 -2.41 -7.15 -6.44
CA ARG A 27 -1.68 -7.41 -7.69
C ARG A 27 -0.28 -6.81 -7.63
N LYS A 28 -0.16 -5.56 -7.19
CA LYS A 28 1.14 -4.90 -7.14
C LYS A 28 2.06 -5.53 -6.10
N MET A 29 1.56 -5.82 -4.91
CA MET A 29 2.33 -6.49 -3.84
C MET A 29 2.80 -7.89 -4.25
N ALA A 30 2.05 -8.61 -5.11
CA ALA A 30 2.48 -9.91 -5.62
C ALA A 30 3.74 -9.82 -6.52
N GLU A 31 3.95 -8.69 -7.19
CA GLU A 31 5.11 -8.44 -8.07
C GLU A 31 6.38 -8.02 -7.31
N LEU A 32 6.23 -7.55 -6.06
CA LEU A 32 7.35 -7.02 -5.27
C LEU A 32 8.23 -8.12 -4.70
N LEU A 33 9.48 -7.77 -4.37
CA LEU A 33 10.37 -8.61 -3.58
C LEU A 33 10.20 -8.29 -2.08
N PRO A 34 10.46 -9.26 -1.18
CA PRO A 34 10.59 -8.97 0.24
C PRO A 34 11.60 -7.85 0.50
N GLY A 35 11.22 -6.86 1.30
CA GLY A 35 11.98 -5.63 1.56
C GLY A 35 11.53 -4.42 0.74
N ASP A 36 10.87 -4.63 -0.40
CA ASP A 36 10.34 -3.53 -1.22
C ASP A 36 9.16 -2.83 -0.53
N GLU A 37 9.01 -1.54 -0.84
CA GLU A 37 7.93 -0.70 -0.32
C GLU A 37 6.95 -0.31 -1.43
N LEU A 38 5.66 -0.26 -1.08
CA LEU A 38 4.58 0.21 -1.94
C LEU A 38 3.88 1.39 -1.29
N LEU A 39 3.95 2.56 -1.93
CA LEU A 39 3.14 3.73 -1.63
C LEU A 39 1.85 3.67 -2.45
N VAL A 40 0.70 3.65 -1.79
CA VAL A 40 -0.63 3.61 -2.39
C VAL A 40 -1.31 4.95 -2.14
N THR A 41 -1.84 5.57 -3.19
CA THR A 41 -2.66 6.80 -3.08
C THR A 41 -4.12 6.49 -3.44
N THR A 42 -5.07 6.95 -2.63
CA THR A 42 -6.51 6.73 -2.89
C THR A 42 -7.36 7.86 -2.32
N ASP A 43 -8.46 8.20 -2.99
CA ASP A 43 -9.46 9.18 -2.54
C ASP A 43 -10.62 8.53 -1.74
N PHE A 44 -10.45 7.26 -1.34
CA PHE A 44 -11.51 6.50 -0.68
C PHE A 44 -11.07 5.94 0.68
N SER A 45 -11.49 6.59 1.77
CA SER A 45 -11.09 6.22 3.14
C SER A 45 -11.47 4.80 3.58
N ARG A 46 -12.50 4.18 2.98
CA ARG A 46 -12.80 2.76 3.24
C ARG A 46 -11.77 1.82 2.58
N ALA A 47 -11.19 2.20 1.44
CA ALA A 47 -10.10 1.45 0.83
C ALA A 47 -8.89 1.43 1.76
N VAL A 48 -8.56 2.55 2.41
CA VAL A 48 -7.48 2.62 3.41
C VAL A 48 -7.68 1.55 4.48
N ARG A 49 -8.83 1.50 5.15
CA ARG A 49 -9.10 0.48 6.18
C ARG A 49 -8.97 -0.95 5.64
N ASN A 50 -9.53 -1.22 4.47
CA ASN A 50 -9.44 -2.55 3.85
C ASN A 50 -7.99 -2.95 3.54
N ILE A 51 -7.16 -2.00 3.08
CA ILE A 51 -5.73 -2.21 2.81
C ILE A 51 -4.98 -2.51 4.12
N LEU A 52 -5.26 -1.77 5.20
CA LEU A 52 -4.62 -1.98 6.50
C LEU A 52 -4.98 -3.34 7.11
N ASP A 53 -6.27 -3.69 7.11
CA ASP A 53 -6.76 -4.98 7.63
C ASP A 53 -6.14 -6.15 6.85
N TRP A 54 -6.07 -6.01 5.52
CA TRP A 54 -5.42 -7.00 4.67
C TRP A 54 -3.91 -7.11 4.93
N ALA A 55 -3.19 -5.98 4.97
CA ALA A 55 -1.76 -5.95 5.20
C ALA A 55 -1.38 -6.58 6.54
N ALA A 56 -2.12 -6.26 7.60
CA ALA A 56 -1.94 -6.85 8.93
C ALA A 56 -2.18 -8.37 8.91
N ARG A 57 -3.23 -8.83 8.20
CA ARG A 57 -3.53 -10.26 8.08
C ARG A 57 -2.47 -11.03 7.29
N GLU A 58 -1.92 -10.44 6.24
CA GLU A 58 -0.86 -11.06 5.43
C GLU A 58 0.54 -10.94 6.05
N GLY A 59 0.70 -10.14 7.11
CA GLY A 59 1.97 -9.92 7.79
C GLY A 59 2.91 -8.98 7.04
N HIS A 60 2.36 -8.03 6.28
CA HIS A 60 3.13 -6.92 5.71
C HIS A 60 3.29 -5.78 6.72
N ASP A 61 4.42 -5.07 6.70
CA ASP A 61 4.59 -3.92 7.57
C ASP A 61 3.78 -2.74 7.01
N ILE A 62 3.06 -2.06 7.90
CA ILE A 62 2.41 -0.78 7.61
C ILE A 62 3.35 0.31 8.12
N LEU A 63 3.93 1.09 7.21
CA LEU A 63 4.95 2.08 7.54
C LEU A 63 4.37 3.46 7.80
N ILE A 64 3.51 3.93 6.89
CA ILE A 64 2.94 5.28 6.91
C ILE A 64 1.47 5.17 6.49
N VAL A 65 0.61 5.90 7.20
CA VAL A 65 -0.78 6.13 6.82
C VAL A 65 -1.05 7.60 7.05
N ASP A 66 -1.38 8.34 6.00
CA ASP A 66 -1.57 9.78 6.10
C ASP A 66 -2.70 10.26 5.19
N GLU A 67 -3.44 11.27 5.66
CA GLU A 67 -4.40 12.02 4.85
C GLU A 67 -3.69 13.27 4.34
N VAL A 68 -3.13 13.17 3.14
CA VAL A 68 -2.25 14.21 2.57
C VAL A 68 -3.04 15.46 2.16
N GLU A 69 -4.31 15.29 1.81
CA GLU A 69 -5.29 16.36 1.55
C GLU A 69 -6.68 15.86 1.97
N PRO A 70 -7.68 16.74 2.22
CA PRO A 70 -9.02 16.30 2.61
C PRO A 70 -9.62 15.29 1.62
N GLY A 71 -9.82 14.05 2.09
CA GLY A 71 -10.32 12.95 1.28
C GLY A 71 -9.26 12.19 0.47
N LEU A 72 -8.02 12.66 0.40
CA LEU A 72 -6.91 12.01 -0.30
C LEU A 72 -5.93 11.38 0.69
N TRP A 73 -5.73 10.09 0.55
CA TRP A 73 -4.97 9.27 1.49
C TRP A 73 -3.75 8.64 0.82
N SER A 74 -2.71 8.47 1.61
CA SER A 74 -1.53 7.70 1.27
C SER A 74 -1.29 6.58 2.29
N VAL A 75 -0.91 5.40 1.81
CA VAL A 75 -0.56 4.23 2.62
C VAL A 75 0.73 3.64 2.09
N THR A 76 1.77 3.56 2.93
CA THR A 76 3.03 2.90 2.60
C THR A 76 3.10 1.55 3.29
N LEU A 77 3.23 0.49 2.50
CA LEU A 77 3.42 -0.89 2.96
C LEU A 77 4.83 -1.37 2.64
N ARG A 78 5.39 -2.29 3.44
CA ARG A 78 6.59 -3.06 3.08
C ARG A 78 6.25 -4.53 2.95
N LYS A 79 6.71 -5.15 1.85
CA LYS A 79 6.57 -6.60 1.68
C LYS A 79 7.56 -7.33 2.59
N ILE A 80 7.07 -8.30 3.34
CA ILE A 80 7.87 -9.08 4.30
C ILE A 80 8.14 -10.49 3.79
N ARG A 81 7.22 -11.05 3.00
CA ARG A 81 7.31 -12.39 2.40
C ARG A 81 6.77 -12.37 0.98
#